data_AF-A0A955GRQ1-F1
#
_entry.id   AF-A0A955GRQ1-F1
#
_cell.length_a   1.000
_cell.length_b   1.000
_cell.length_c   1.000
_cell.angle_alpha   90.00
_cell.angle_beta   90.00
_cell.angle_gamma   90.00
#
_symmetry.space_group_name_H-M   'P 1'
#
loop_
_entity.id
_entity.type
_entity.pdbx_description
1 polymer ?
#
loop_
_entity_poly.entity_id
_entity_poly.type
_entity_poly.pdbx_seq_one_letter_code
_entity_poly.pdbx_strand_id
1 'polypeptide(L)'
;MAKDKTINLRVSKELYDKIKKKATENRETISSTTRRFIQDSCEIISDLAGEVLTPREEVFDFEYDGKAVSNTICTLCDKNIKKGSKIKIQETNAGKKRTVCGKCA
;
A
#
# COMPACT_ATOMS: atom_id res chain seq x y z
N MET A 1 12.38 -21.04 14.93
CA MET A 1 11.18 -20.96 15.81
C MET A 1 10.73 -19.52 15.82
N ALA A 2 9.54 -19.21 15.29
CA ALA A 2 8.99 -17.86 15.35
C ALA A 2 8.75 -17.50 16.83
N LYS A 3 9.22 -16.31 17.26
CA LYS A 3 9.01 -15.86 18.64
C LYS A 3 7.53 -15.50 18.80
N ASP A 4 6.84 -16.17 19.72
CA ASP A 4 5.46 -15.82 20.06
C ASP A 4 5.37 -14.34 20.43
N LYS A 5 4.36 -13.66 19.88
CA LYS A 5 4.07 -12.25 20.13
C LYS A 5 2.78 -12.16 20.92
N THR A 6 2.84 -11.54 22.10
CA THR A 6 1.66 -11.33 22.95
C THR A 6 1.04 -9.97 22.64
N ILE A 7 -0.27 -9.93 22.40
CA ILE A 7 -1.05 -8.71 22.22
C ILE A 7 -2.02 -8.58 23.40
N ASN A 8 -1.94 -7.46 24.12
CA ASN A 8 -2.86 -7.12 25.20
C ASN A 8 -3.81 -6.02 24.72
N LEU A 9 -5.11 -6.29 24.71
CA LEU A 9 -6.14 -5.36 24.24
C LEU A 9 -7.10 -5.01 25.37
N ARG A 10 -7.43 -3.73 25.51
CA ARG A 10 -8.58 -3.30 26.30
C ARG A 10 -9.76 -3.07 25.37
N VAL A 11 -10.92 -3.55 25.76
CA VAL A 11 -12.17 -3.41 25.01
C VAL A 11 -13.24 -2.82 25.91
N SER A 12 -14.23 -2.14 25.30
CA SER A 12 -15.40 -1.67 26.04
C SER A 12 -16.21 -2.86 26.56
N LYS A 13 -16.97 -2.63 27.64
CA LYS A 13 -17.84 -3.65 28.23
C LYS A 13 -18.85 -4.18 27.21
N GLU A 14 -19.46 -3.28 26.44
CA GLU A 14 -20.41 -3.63 25.38
C GLU A 14 -19.82 -4.55 24.31
N LEU A 15 -18.57 -4.29 23.90
CA LEU A 15 -17.88 -5.13 22.92
C LEU A 15 -17.58 -6.50 23.51
N TYR A 16 -17.12 -6.56 24.76
CA TYR A 16 -16.88 -7.82 25.45
C TYR A 16 -18.16 -8.66 25.56
N ASP A 17 -19.28 -8.05 25.94
CA ASP A 17 -20.57 -8.73 26.06
C ASP A 17 -21.07 -9.26 24.70
N LYS A 18 -20.86 -8.51 23.61
CA LYS A 18 -21.13 -8.98 22.24
C LYS A 18 -20.29 -10.19 21.86
N ILE A 19 -18.97 -10.15 22.13
CA ILE A 19 -18.08 -11.28 21.84
C ILE A 19 -18.50 -12.49 22.67
N LYS A 20 -18.81 -12.31 23.96
CA LYS A 20 -19.27 -13.37 24.87
C LYS A 20 -20.56 -14.01 24.38
N LYS A 21 -21.54 -13.21 23.95
CA LYS A 21 -22.79 -13.72 23.39
C LYS A 21 -22.54 -14.58 22.15
N LYS A 22 -21.76 -14.07 21.21
CA LYS A 22 -21.43 -14.77 19.96
C LYS A 22 -20.63 -16.05 20.18
N ALA A 23 -19.70 -16.03 21.14
CA ALA A 23 -18.96 -17.22 21.56
C ALA A 23 -19.92 -18.29 22.14
N THR A 24 -20.90 -17.88 22.94
CA THR A 24 -21.91 -18.78 23.51
C THR A 24 -22.81 -19.38 22.43
N GLU A 25 -23.30 -18.56 21.50
CA GLU A 25 -24.12 -18.99 20.35
C GLU A 25 -23.39 -20.03 19.49
N ASN A 26 -22.09 -19.83 19.28
CA ASN A 26 -21.25 -20.73 18.46
C ASN A 26 -20.63 -21.89 19.23
N ARG A 27 -20.87 -22.02 20.55
CA ARG A 27 -20.24 -23.01 21.44
C ARG A 27 -18.71 -22.97 21.40
N GLU A 28 -18.16 -21.77 21.32
CA GLU A 28 -16.73 -21.49 21.22
C GLU A 28 -16.23 -20.72 22.44
N THR A 29 -14.90 -20.65 22.60
CA THR A 29 -14.29 -19.78 23.61
C THR A 29 -14.28 -18.32 23.15
N ILE A 30 -14.22 -17.39 24.11
CA ILE A 30 -14.00 -15.96 23.82
C ILE A 30 -12.70 -15.79 23.03
N SER A 31 -11.62 -16.46 23.42
CA SER A 31 -10.33 -16.36 22.75
C SER A 31 -10.35 -16.83 21.29
N SER A 32 -11.00 -17.96 20.99
CA SER A 32 -11.14 -18.43 19.60
C SER A 32 -11.96 -17.46 18.75
N THR A 33 -13.06 -16.96 19.31
CA THR A 33 -13.92 -15.96 18.65
C THR A 33 -13.16 -14.67 18.36
N THR A 34 -12.39 -14.16 19.34
CA THR A 34 -11.57 -12.96 19.19
C THR A 34 -10.47 -13.14 18.14
N ARG A 35 -9.78 -14.29 18.11
CA ARG A 35 -8.76 -14.56 17.10
C ARG A 35 -9.34 -14.55 15.69
N ARG A 36 -10.47 -15.25 15.49
CA ARG A 36 -11.17 -15.26 14.19
C ARG A 36 -11.57 -13.84 13.78
N PHE A 37 -12.20 -13.09 14.67
CA PHE A 37 -12.59 -11.71 14.39
C PHE A 37 -11.41 -10.82 13.97
N ILE A 38 -10.26 -10.92 14.67
CA ILE A 38 -9.06 -10.17 14.31
C ILE A 38 -8.53 -10.62 12.94
N GLN A 39 -8.50 -11.93 12.66
CA GLN A 39 -8.04 -12.45 11.38
C GLN A 39 -8.94 -11.98 10.24
N ASP A 40 -10.26 -12.17 10.35
CA ASP A 40 -11.24 -11.74 9.36
C ASP A 40 -11.14 -10.22 9.12
N SER A 41 -10.95 -9.43 10.18
CA SER A 41 -10.79 -7.97 10.06
C SER A 41 -9.51 -7.60 9.31
N CYS A 42 -8.40 -8.31 9.55
CA CYS A 42 -7.14 -8.08 8.83
C CYS A 42 -7.26 -8.44 7.35
N GLU A 43 -7.95 -9.53 7.02
CA GLU A 43 -8.22 -9.94 5.64
C GLU A 43 -9.07 -8.87 4.93
N ILE A 44 -10.19 -8.44 5.52
CA ILE A 44 -11.04 -7.38 4.96
C ILE A 44 -10.27 -6.07 4.78
N ILE A 45 -9.45 -5.66 5.76
CA ILE A 45 -8.63 -4.44 5.63
C ILE A 45 -7.61 -4.61 4.51
N SER A 46 -7.01 -5.79 4.34
CA SER A 46 -6.06 -6.06 3.27
C SER A 46 -6.71 -6.00 1.89
N ASP A 47 -7.90 -6.60 1.75
CA ASP A 47 -8.66 -6.60 0.50
C ASP A 47 -9.14 -5.18 0.16
N LEU A 48 -9.69 -4.47 1.15
CA LEU A 48 -10.10 -3.08 1.00
C LEU A 48 -8.91 -2.17 0.69
N ALA A 49 -7.74 -2.43 1.29
CA ALA A 49 -6.52 -1.73 0.96
C ALA A 49 -6.14 -2.00 -0.51
N GLY A 50 -6.25 -3.23 -1.01
CA GLY A 50 -5.98 -3.55 -2.41
C GLY A 50 -6.96 -2.91 -3.40
N GLU A 51 -8.24 -2.78 -3.03
CA GLU A 51 -9.30 -2.25 -3.88
C GLU A 51 -9.42 -0.72 -3.83
N VAL A 52 -9.36 -0.12 -2.63
CA VAL A 52 -9.52 1.33 -2.40
C VAL A 52 -8.18 2.05 -2.53
N LEU A 53 -7.09 1.42 -2.08
CA LEU A 53 -5.75 1.85 -2.50
C LEU A 53 -5.44 1.10 -3.80
N THR A 54 -6.09 1.50 -4.89
CA THR A 54 -5.46 1.44 -6.22
C THR A 54 -3.98 1.78 -6.01
N PRO A 55 -3.02 0.98 -6.54
CA PRO A 55 -1.60 1.20 -6.27
C PRO A 55 -1.37 2.67 -6.52
N ARG A 56 -1.03 3.40 -5.44
CA ARG A 56 -0.86 4.86 -5.46
C ARG A 56 -0.22 5.18 -6.80
N GLU A 57 -0.85 6.02 -7.62
CA GLU A 57 -0.07 6.74 -8.63
C GLU A 57 1.18 7.16 -7.89
N GLU A 58 2.35 6.62 -8.26
CA GLU A 58 3.58 6.88 -7.52
C GLU A 58 3.68 8.41 -7.48
N VAL A 59 3.45 8.99 -6.30
CA VAL A 59 3.43 10.44 -6.16
C VAL A 59 4.89 10.83 -6.26
N PHE A 60 5.26 11.40 -7.40
CA PHE A 60 6.59 11.93 -7.61
C PHE A 60 6.62 13.30 -6.95
N ASP A 61 7.29 13.36 -5.80
CA ASP A 61 7.39 14.56 -4.96
C ASP A 61 8.24 15.65 -5.62
N PHE A 62 9.14 15.27 -6.53
CA PHE A 62 10.06 16.18 -7.20
C PHE A 62 10.03 16.03 -8.71
N GLU A 63 10.10 17.17 -9.38
CA GLU A 63 10.11 17.26 -10.83
C GLU A 63 11.20 18.23 -11.31
N TYR A 64 12.05 17.76 -12.22
CA TYR A 64 13.17 18.53 -12.74
C TYR A 64 13.21 18.48 -14.26
N ASP A 65 13.39 19.65 -14.89
CA ASP A 65 13.71 19.74 -16.31
C ASP A 65 15.19 19.44 -16.55
N GLY A 66 15.45 18.60 -17.55
CA GLY A 66 16.81 18.18 -17.92
C GLY A 66 16.96 17.97 -19.43
N LYS A 67 18.17 17.54 -19.81
CA LYS A 67 18.47 17.04 -21.16
C LYS A 67 18.92 15.60 -21.08
N ALA A 68 18.45 14.75 -21.99
CA ALA A 68 18.86 13.35 -22.05
C ALA A 68 20.36 13.25 -22.33
N VAL A 69 21.12 12.62 -21.43
CA VAL A 69 22.58 12.45 -21.55
C VAL A 69 22.94 11.30 -22.50
N SER A 70 22.02 10.34 -22.65
CA SER A 70 22.10 9.20 -23.57
C SER A 70 20.75 9.00 -24.27
N ASN A 71 20.67 8.02 -25.18
CA ASN A 71 19.36 7.61 -25.72
C ASN A 71 18.60 6.88 -24.61
N THR A 72 17.43 7.38 -24.23
CA THR A 72 16.64 6.88 -23.10
C THR A 72 15.21 6.64 -23.54
N ILE A 73 14.53 5.66 -22.95
CA ILE A 73 13.13 5.36 -23.26
C ILE A 73 12.22 6.17 -22.33
N CYS A 74 11.16 6.77 -22.87
CA CYS A 74 10.15 7.47 -22.07
C CYS A 74 9.31 6.46 -21.29
N THR A 75 9.27 6.59 -19.97
CA THR A 75 8.55 5.67 -19.07
C THR A 75 7.03 5.67 -19.27
N LEU A 76 6.46 6.71 -19.88
CA LEU A 76 5.01 6.85 -20.11
C LEU A 76 4.52 6.44 -21.51
N CYS A 77 5.37 6.43 -22.52
CA CYS A 77 4.94 6.17 -23.91
C CYS A 77 5.89 5.28 -24.69
N ASP A 78 6.92 4.73 -24.04
CA ASP A 78 7.96 3.86 -24.59
C ASP A 78 8.70 4.41 -25.83
N LYS A 79 8.56 5.70 -26.12
CA LYS A 79 9.28 6.34 -27.22
C LYS A 79 10.73 6.58 -26.85
N ASN A 80 11.61 6.31 -27.82
CA ASN A 80 13.02 6.65 -27.73
C ASN A 80 13.24 8.17 -27.72
N ILE A 81 13.84 8.66 -26.65
CA ILE A 81 14.31 10.02 -26.45
C ILE A 81 15.77 10.06 -26.91
N LYS A 82 16.06 10.86 -27.94
CA LYS A 82 17.42 11.04 -28.44
C LYS A 82 18.25 11.86 -27.44
N LYS A 83 19.55 11.54 -27.33
CA LYS A 83 20.53 12.35 -26.59
C LYS A 83 20.40 13.84 -26.94
N GLY A 84 20.37 14.71 -25.92
CA GLY A 84 20.23 16.16 -26.04
C GLY A 84 18.80 16.69 -26.06
N SER A 85 17.79 15.82 -26.15
CA SER A 85 16.37 16.21 -26.11
C SER A 85 15.96 16.63 -24.69
N LYS A 86 14.99 17.56 -24.59
CA LYS A 86 14.39 17.96 -23.31
C LYS A 86 13.65 16.78 -22.67
N ILE A 87 13.93 16.53 -21.41
CA ILE A 87 13.30 15.49 -20.59
C ILE A 87 12.86 16.09 -19.26
N LYS A 88 11.89 15.43 -18.65
CA LYS A 88 11.43 15.71 -17.30
C LYS A 88 11.74 14.48 -16.45
N ILE A 89 12.44 14.68 -15.34
CA ILE A 89 12.77 13.63 -14.39
C ILE A 89 11.86 13.81 -13.19
N GLN A 90 11.10 12.76 -12.89
CA GLN A 90 10.22 12.72 -11.74
C GLN A 90 10.82 11.76 -10.71
N GLU A 91 10.93 12.21 -9.46
CA GLU A 91 11.53 11.45 -8.35
C GLU A 91 10.60 11.39 -7.14
N THR A 92 10.51 10.23 -6.50
CA THR A 92 9.80 10.05 -5.22
C THR A 92 10.74 10.30 -4.05
N ASN A 93 10.21 10.63 -2.87
CA ASN A 93 10.99 10.69 -1.62
C ASN A 93 11.75 9.38 -1.30
N ALA A 94 11.33 8.25 -1.87
CA ALA A 94 12.00 6.95 -1.75
C ALA A 94 13.14 6.73 -2.77
N GLY A 95 13.44 7.72 -3.62
CA GLY A 95 14.55 7.69 -4.59
C GLY A 95 14.25 6.95 -5.90
N LYS A 96 12.99 6.58 -6.18
CA LYS A 96 12.61 6.05 -7.49
C LYS A 96 12.53 7.19 -8.49
N LYS A 97 13.22 7.06 -9.62
CA LYS A 97 13.25 8.07 -10.69
C LYS A 97 12.62 7.52 -11.95
N ARG A 98 11.78 8.31 -12.61
CA ARG A 98 11.30 8.03 -13.97
C ARG A 98 11.63 9.17 -14.92
N THR A 99 11.93 8.81 -16.16
CA THR A 99 12.23 9.78 -17.23
C THR A 99 11.02 9.90 -18.15
N VAL A 100 10.56 11.13 -18.36
CA VAL A 100 9.41 11.47 -19.19
C VAL A 100 9.84 12.37 -20.35
N CYS A 101 9.40 12.06 -21.57
CA CYS A 101 9.69 12.89 -22.74
C CYS A 101 8.87 14.19 -22.70
N GLY A 102 9.36 15.26 -23.34
CA GLY A 102 8.65 16.54 -23.40
C GLY A 102 7.26 16.55 -24.05
N LYS A 103 6.79 15.43 -24.62
CA LYS A 103 5.41 15.26 -25.11
C LYS A 103 4.46 14.64 -24.08
N CYS A 104 5.00 13.91 -23.12
CA CYS A 104 4.25 13.25 -22.03
C CYS A 104 4.43 13.97 -20.69
N ALA A 105 5.27 14.99 -20.69
CA ALA A 105 5.60 15.86 -19.57
C ALA A 105 4.54 16.94 -19.38
#